data_AF-A0AAT9HIQ0-F1
#
_entry.id   AF-A0AAT9HIQ0-F1
#
_cell.length_a   1.000
_cell.length_b   1.000
_cell.length_c   1.000
_cell.angle_alpha   90.00
_cell.angle_beta   90.00
_cell.angle_gamma   90.00
#
_symmetry.space_group_name_H-M   'P 1'
#
loop_
_entity.id
_entity.type
_entity.pdbx_description
1 polymer ?
#
loop_
_entity_poly.entity_id
_entity_poly.type
_entity_poly.pdbx_seq_one_letter_code
_entity_poly.pdbx_strand_id
1 'polypeptide(L)'
;MHAGEIEASILLHTHPEILRPGYETSDHTADDRRHLLTTGMAPYTDSGVIGRPSLASAEKGKELLTTLTDSFAAYFSLLTSPSSPPDL
;
A
#
# COMPACT_ATOMS: atom_id res chain seq x y z
N MET A 1 -1.23 2.55 -8.32
CA MET A 1 -1.21 3.86 -7.62
C MET A 1 0.05 3.88 -6.75
N HIS A 2 0.60 5.06 -6.45
CA HIS A 2 1.73 5.23 -5.54
C HIS A 2 1.57 6.50 -4.70
N ALA A 3 2.02 6.46 -3.46
CA ALA A 3 1.69 7.42 -2.40
C ALA A 3 0.19 7.77 -2.37
N GLY A 4 -0.67 6.78 -2.60
CA GLY A 4 -2.11 6.95 -2.70
C GLY A 4 -2.85 6.72 -1.39
N GLU A 5 -4.18 6.67 -1.47
CA GLU A 5 -5.08 6.47 -0.32
C GLU A 5 -4.69 5.28 0.56
N ILE A 6 -4.35 4.12 -0.03
CA ILE A 6 -3.98 2.90 0.69
C ILE A 6 -2.71 3.10 1.53
N GLU A 7 -1.61 3.54 0.88
CA GLU A 7 -0.32 3.70 1.54
C GLU A 7 -0.39 4.77 2.64
N ALA A 8 -1.02 5.91 2.34
CA ALA A 8 -1.22 6.98 3.31
C ALA A 8 -2.11 6.52 4.48
N SER A 9 -3.17 5.74 4.24
CA SER A 9 -4.03 5.20 5.31
C SER A 9 -3.27 4.24 6.23
N ILE A 10 -2.43 3.37 5.66
CA ILE A 10 -1.57 2.46 6.45
C ILE A 10 -0.61 3.26 7.33
N LEU A 11 0.02 4.31 6.79
CA LEU A 11 0.92 5.17 7.58
C LEU A 11 0.16 5.92 8.67
N LEU A 12 -1.00 6.52 8.36
CA LEU A 12 -1.85 7.18 9.36
C LEU A 12 -2.25 6.25 10.52
N HIS A 13 -2.45 4.97 10.23
CA HIS A 13 -2.79 3.99 11.25
C HIS A 13 -1.59 3.54 12.10
N THR A 14 -0.43 3.34 11.47
CA THR A 14 0.71 2.65 12.12
C THR A 14 1.80 3.59 12.62
N HIS A 15 2.15 4.60 11.82
CA HIS A 15 3.26 5.53 12.07
C HIS A 15 2.89 6.91 11.51
N PRO A 16 1.86 7.59 12.08
CA PRO A 16 1.42 8.88 11.56
C PRO A 16 2.52 9.96 11.59
N GLU A 17 3.51 9.82 12.46
CA GLU A 17 4.62 10.76 12.62
C GLU A 17 5.59 10.80 11.43
N ILE A 18 5.61 9.77 10.59
CA ILE A 18 6.45 9.75 9.38
C ILE A 18 5.70 10.23 8.14
N LEU A 19 4.40 10.52 8.25
CA LEU A 19 3.63 11.08 7.16
C LEU A 19 3.87 12.60 7.07
N ARG A 20 4.44 13.03 5.94
CA ARG A 20 4.78 14.43 5.73
C ARG A 20 3.51 15.31 5.64
N PRO A 21 3.46 16.46 6.32
CA PRO A 21 2.38 17.43 6.13
C PRO A 21 2.20 17.82 4.66
N GLY A 22 0.97 18.08 4.24
CA GLY A 22 0.62 18.45 2.86
C GLY A 22 0.18 17.26 1.99
N TYR A 23 0.17 16.03 2.53
CA TYR A 23 -0.40 14.88 1.83
C TYR A 23 -1.91 15.09 1.54
N GLU A 24 -2.59 15.87 2.38
CA GLU A 24 -4.02 16.19 2.32
C GLU A 24 -4.41 16.92 1.03
N THR A 25 -3.47 17.57 0.36
CA THR A 25 -3.69 18.34 -0.88
C THR A 25 -2.84 17.84 -2.04
N SER A 26 -2.14 16.71 -1.87
CA SER A 26 -1.16 16.20 -2.85
C SER A 26 -1.77 15.20 -3.85
N ASP A 27 -3.08 15.22 -4.06
CA ASP A 27 -3.73 14.34 -5.02
C ASP A 27 -3.23 14.58 -6.44
N HIS A 28 -2.82 13.49 -7.09
CA HIS A 28 -2.39 13.52 -8.49
C HIS A 28 -2.70 12.21 -9.18
N THR A 29 -3.35 12.26 -10.33
CA THR A 29 -3.68 11.07 -11.12
C THR A 29 -2.98 11.13 -12.48
N ALA A 30 -2.38 10.01 -12.86
CA ALA A 30 -1.86 9.77 -14.19
C ALA A 30 -2.47 8.46 -14.68
N ASP A 31 -3.58 8.52 -15.40
CA ASP A 31 -4.30 7.32 -15.83
C ASP A 31 -3.55 6.60 -16.95
N ASP A 32 -3.06 7.36 -17.94
CA ASP A 32 -2.17 6.82 -18.96
C ASP A 32 -0.74 6.73 -18.46
N ARG A 33 -0.30 5.50 -18.18
CA ARG A 33 1.03 5.15 -17.70
C ARG A 33 1.65 4.02 -18.52
N ARG A 34 1.28 3.90 -19.79
CA ARG A 34 1.66 2.76 -20.65
C ARG A 34 3.17 2.56 -20.81
N HIS A 35 3.99 3.57 -20.53
CA HIS A 35 5.45 3.50 -20.60
C HIS A 35 6.15 3.63 -19.24
N LEU A 36 5.41 3.57 -18.12
CA LEU A 36 5.93 3.76 -16.76
C LEU A 36 7.15 2.89 -16.44
N LEU A 37 7.14 1.61 -16.86
CA LEU A 37 8.24 0.69 -16.60
C LEU A 37 9.49 0.97 -17.44
N THR A 38 9.37 1.79 -18.49
CA THR A 38 10.47 2.17 -19.38
C THR A 38 11.02 3.55 -19.04
N THR A 39 10.14 4.53 -18.82
CA THR A 39 10.52 5.94 -18.62
C THR A 39 10.59 6.36 -17.16
N GLY A 40 10.19 5.48 -16.23
CA GLY A 40 10.08 5.80 -14.81
C GLY A 40 8.91 6.72 -14.50
N MET A 41 8.85 7.20 -13.25
CA MET A 41 7.73 8.00 -12.74
C MET A 41 7.79 9.48 -13.10
N ALA A 42 8.97 10.02 -13.40
CA ALA A 42 9.16 11.46 -13.61
C ALA A 42 8.25 12.07 -14.69
N PRO A 43 7.94 11.40 -15.83
CA PRO A 43 7.00 11.92 -16.81
C PRO A 43 5.53 11.96 -16.33
N TYR A 44 5.22 11.32 -15.21
CA TYR A 44 3.86 11.12 -14.72
C TYR A 44 3.57 11.85 -13.42
N THR A 45 4.58 12.36 -12.71
CA THR A 45 4.41 13.09 -11.45
C THR A 45 5.68 13.86 -11.09
N ASP A 46 5.51 15.08 -10.59
CA ASP A 46 6.60 15.90 -10.04
C ASP A 46 6.85 15.61 -8.56
N SER A 47 5.81 15.15 -7.84
CA SER A 47 5.86 14.94 -6.38
C SER A 47 6.18 13.49 -5.99
N GLY A 48 6.09 12.56 -6.96
CA GLY A 48 6.08 11.12 -6.70
C GLY A 48 4.68 10.57 -6.43
N VAL A 49 3.68 11.41 -6.15
CA VAL A 49 2.30 10.93 -5.93
C VAL A 49 1.65 10.57 -7.26
N ILE A 50 1.07 9.37 -7.31
CA ILE A 50 0.12 8.94 -8.35
C ILE A 50 -1.04 8.20 -7.67
N GLY A 51 -1.91 8.97 -7.03
CA GLY A 51 -3.05 8.52 -6.24
C GLY A 51 -3.73 9.69 -5.53
N ARG A 52 -4.60 9.34 -4.58
CA ARG A 52 -5.36 10.32 -3.78
C ARG A 52 -5.08 10.19 -2.27
N PRO A 53 -3.89 10.60 -1.79
CA PRO A 53 -3.59 10.58 -0.36
C PRO A 53 -4.54 11.44 0.48
N SER A 54 -5.23 12.43 -0.12
CA SER A 54 -6.23 13.26 0.59
C SER A 54 -7.41 12.46 1.16
N LEU A 55 -7.69 11.29 0.58
CA LEU A 55 -8.80 10.42 0.99
C LEU A 55 -8.42 9.46 2.12
N ALA A 56 -7.17 9.49 2.56
CA ALA A 56 -6.66 8.57 3.55
C ALA A 56 -7.26 8.81 4.95
N SER A 57 -7.39 7.73 5.72
CA SER A 57 -7.72 7.83 7.14
C SER A 57 -7.07 6.68 7.92
N ALA A 58 -6.83 6.91 9.22
CA ALA A 58 -6.30 5.87 10.10
C ALA A 58 -7.24 4.65 10.19
N GLU A 59 -8.56 4.86 10.16
CA GLU A 59 -9.53 3.75 10.18
C GLU A 59 -9.39 2.86 8.94
N LYS A 60 -9.29 3.46 7.74
CA LYS A 60 -9.04 2.71 6.52
C LYS A 60 -7.76 1.89 6.60
N GLY A 61 -6.70 2.44 7.20
CA GLY A 61 -5.43 1.74 7.39
C GLY A 61 -5.57 0.49 8.26
N LYS A 62 -6.31 0.61 9.36
CA LYS A 62 -6.62 -0.52 10.25
C LYS A 62 -7.42 -1.62 9.54
N GLU A 63 -8.49 -1.23 8.84
CA GLU A 63 -9.35 -2.16 8.10
C GLU A 63 -8.57 -2.87 6.98
N LEU A 64 -7.71 -2.14 6.26
CA LEU A 64 -6.83 -2.68 5.23
C LEU A 64 -5.86 -3.73 5.81
N LEU A 65 -5.13 -3.40 6.88
CA LEU A 65 -4.16 -4.33 7.47
C LEU A 65 -4.83 -5.58 8.05
N THR A 66 -5.99 -5.41 8.69
CA THR A 66 -6.78 -6.53 9.21
C THR A 66 -7.19 -7.47 8.07
N THR A 67 -7.80 -6.90 7.02
CA THR A 67 -8.29 -7.67 5.86
C THR A 67 -7.14 -8.36 5.11
N LEU A 68 -6.00 -7.68 4.92
CA LEU A 68 -4.82 -8.25 4.28
C LEU A 68 -4.26 -9.42 5.10
N THR A 69 -4.18 -9.26 6.43
CA THR A 69 -3.69 -10.32 7.33
C THR A 69 -4.61 -11.54 7.27
N ASP A 70 -5.93 -11.32 7.39
CA ASP A 70 -6.93 -12.40 7.34
C ASP A 70 -6.91 -13.13 6.00
N SER A 71 -6.80 -12.38 4.88
CA SER A 71 -6.75 -12.96 3.53
C SER A 71 -5.52 -13.81 3.28
N PHE A 72 -4.39 -13.48 3.91
CA PHE A 72 -3.12 -14.20 3.72
C PHE A 72 -2.87 -15.30 4.77
N ALA A 73 -3.65 -15.35 5.85
CA ALA A 73 -3.43 -16.25 6.98
C ALA A 73 -3.35 -17.74 6.57
N ALA A 74 -4.21 -18.19 5.67
CA ALA A 74 -4.22 -19.58 5.20
C ALA A 74 -2.93 -19.95 4.43
N TYR A 75 -2.46 -19.06 3.55
CA TYR A 75 -1.23 -19.28 2.77
C TYR A 75 0.01 -19.21 3.66
N PHE A 76 0.03 -18.26 4.60
CA PHE A 76 1.09 -18.18 5.60
C PHE A 76 1.18 -19.49 6.39
N SER A 77 0.04 -20.02 6.85
CA SER A 77 -0.03 -21.29 7.58
C SER A 77 0.49 -22.45 6.73
N LEU A 78 0.08 -22.54 5.46
CA LEU A 78 0.55 -23.58 4.53
C LEU A 78 2.08 -23.55 4.34
N LEU A 79 2.68 -22.37 4.21
CA LEU A 79 4.11 -22.21 3.94
C LEU A 79 5.00 -22.35 5.19
N THR A 80 4.43 -22.21 6.38
CA THR A 80 5.18 -22.20 7.66
C THR A 80 4.88 -23.38 8.57
N SER A 81 3.88 -24.19 8.24
CA SER A 81 3.60 -25.42 8.99
C SER A 81 4.80 -26.37 8.90
N PRO A 82 5.23 -26.97 10.02
CA PRO A 82 6.28 -27.98 9.97
C PRO A 82 5.80 -29.15 9.09
N SER A 83 6.65 -29.60 8.16
CA SER A 83 6.36 -30.82 7.40
C SER A 83 6.31 -31.99 8.38
N SER A 84 5.18 -32.68 8.48
CA SER A 84 5.14 -33.98 9.17
C SER A 84 6.21 -34.87 8.54
N PRO A 85 7.03 -35.58 9.34
CA PRO A 85 7.96 -36.55 8.80
C PRO A 85 7.18 -37.59 7.99
N PRO A 86 7.75 -38.10 6.88
CA PRO A 86 7.09 -39.15 6.12
C PRO A 86 6.88 -40.37 7.02
N ASP A 87 5.66 -40.92 7.01
CA ASP A 87 5.37 -42.19 7.68
C ASP A 87 6.31 -43.27 7.12
N LEU A 88 7.17 -43.82 7.98
CA LEU A 88 8.05 -44.98 7.70
C LEU A 88 7.39 -46.27 8.17
#